data_AF-A0A836G288-F1
#
_entry.id   AF-A0A836G288-F1
#
_cell.length_a   1.000
_cell.length_b   1.000
_cell.length_c   1.000
_cell.angle_alpha   90.00
_cell.angle_beta   90.00
_cell.angle_gamma   90.00
#
_symmetry.space_group_name_H-M   'P 1'
#
loop_
_entity.id
_entity.type
_entity.pdbx_description
1 polymer ?
#
loop_
_entity_poly.entity_id
_entity_poly.type
_entity_poly.pdbx_seq_one_letter_code
_entity_poly.pdbx_strand_id
1 'polypeptide(L)'
;MLRRSCITRVHLFSALVPQVKVRAPHFLTVEGVETAKVALEERKSYINYPELVQCIEALGNVDNAVKQNDVAKKLSTCVDALRAQLYRKDMTDPRRRLELHEAVMAAGFYERVISVTQLEGEGIRYVMNHFNFDVRRDTLITQKVHETLSEEKTTTPESEQLLRDLLLLERRLTGKYRFSQFGGRRWFALGMPLSEIKTEKEAQRLLDISVIKSDGNFTFGEVDSEKLWKTITIRPNDEQHVTFAEAGNIFKDARETDTTFELRVQKPQPPPDLWERLRETLLRYWVLWFAAWVTFFMVDEEIITLIALIFLKHRQTKILEEEAHKTGGKVYIASAVGRSRD
;
A
#
# COMPACT_ATOMS: atom_id res chain seq x y z
N MET A 1 -19.20 -2.24 -39.49
CA MET A 1 -17.82 -2.05 -39.99
C MET A 1 -17.11 -0.85 -39.32
N LEU A 2 -17.35 -0.60 -38.03
CA LEU A 2 -16.69 0.44 -37.23
C LEU A 2 -16.54 -0.09 -35.80
N ARG A 3 -15.46 -0.82 -35.53
CA ARG A 3 -14.97 -1.19 -34.18
C ARG A 3 -13.54 -1.76 -34.22
N ARG A 4 -12.72 -1.30 -35.17
CA ARG A 4 -11.26 -1.34 -35.02
C ARG A 4 -10.87 -0.05 -34.33
N SER A 5 -11.19 0.03 -33.04
CA SER A 5 -10.59 1.03 -32.18
C SER A 5 -9.08 0.78 -32.30
N CYS A 6 -8.34 1.79 -32.74
CA CYS A 6 -6.90 1.88 -32.54
C CYS A 6 -6.64 1.86 -31.03
N ILE A 7 -6.73 0.67 -30.43
CA ILE A 7 -6.28 0.42 -29.07
C ILE A 7 -4.78 0.60 -29.16
N THR A 8 -4.31 1.73 -28.63
CA THR A 8 -2.93 1.96 -28.24
C THR A 8 -2.45 0.66 -27.61
N ARG A 9 -1.50 -0.01 -28.28
CA ARG A 9 -1.23 -1.43 -28.09
C ARG A 9 -0.93 -1.72 -26.64
N VAL A 10 -1.87 -2.47 -26.05
CA VAL A 10 -1.79 -3.18 -24.77
C VAL A 10 -0.36 -3.72 -24.63
N HIS A 11 0.30 -3.45 -23.50
CA HIS A 11 1.66 -3.85 -23.14
C HIS A 11 2.17 -5.19 -23.75
N LEU A 12 3.48 -5.28 -24.02
CA LEU A 12 4.12 -6.25 -24.92
C LEU A 12 3.65 -7.69 -24.71
N PHE A 13 3.51 -8.15 -23.47
CA PHE A 13 3.11 -9.51 -23.16
C PHE A 13 1.77 -9.89 -23.78
N SER A 14 0.79 -9.00 -23.77
CA SER A 14 -0.53 -9.26 -24.38
C SER A 14 -0.49 -9.31 -25.91
N ALA A 15 0.45 -8.59 -26.53
CA ALA A 15 0.68 -8.66 -27.97
C ALA A 15 1.37 -9.99 -28.36
N LEU A 16 2.32 -10.46 -27.54
CA LEU A 16 3.02 -11.72 -27.77
C LEU A 16 2.16 -12.95 -27.42
N VAL A 17 1.34 -12.86 -26.37
CA VAL A 17 0.48 -13.95 -25.87
C VAL A 17 -0.98 -13.50 -25.77
N PRO A 18 -1.66 -13.34 -26.94
CA PRO A 18 -3.03 -12.83 -27.00
C PRO A 18 -4.04 -13.82 -26.39
N GLN A 19 -3.73 -15.11 -26.35
CA GLN A 19 -4.59 -16.15 -25.80
C GLN A 19 -3.81 -17.08 -24.87
N VAL A 20 -4.43 -17.42 -23.73
CA VAL A 20 -3.83 -18.34 -22.76
C VAL A 20 -3.93 -19.80 -23.21
N LYS A 21 -4.98 -20.12 -23.96
CA LYS A 21 -5.20 -21.45 -24.55
C LYS A 21 -4.79 -21.41 -26.01
N VAL A 22 -3.71 -22.09 -26.35
CA VAL A 22 -3.17 -22.19 -27.71
C VAL A 22 -3.18 -23.66 -28.14
N ARG A 23 -3.22 -23.92 -29.46
CA ARG A 23 -3.31 -25.27 -30.00
C ARG A 23 -2.43 -25.44 -31.22
N ALA A 24 -1.75 -26.58 -31.30
CA ALA A 24 -1.09 -26.98 -32.54
C ALA A 24 -2.13 -27.18 -33.66
N PRO A 25 -1.77 -26.94 -34.93
CA PRO A 25 -0.45 -26.50 -35.39
C PRO A 25 -0.25 -24.97 -35.37
N HIS A 26 -1.26 -24.17 -35.03
CA HIS A 26 -1.21 -22.70 -35.08
C HIS A 26 -1.31 -22.13 -33.66
N PHE A 27 -0.16 -21.91 -33.02
CA PHE A 27 -0.11 -21.34 -31.67
C PHE A 27 -0.44 -19.85 -31.66
N LEU A 28 -0.18 -19.16 -32.78
CA LEU A 28 -0.65 -17.81 -33.07
C LEU A 28 -1.45 -17.80 -34.38
N THR A 29 -2.49 -16.98 -34.44
CA THR A 29 -3.19 -16.67 -35.70
C THR A 29 -2.31 -15.79 -36.58
N VAL A 30 -2.60 -15.70 -37.89
CA VAL A 30 -1.88 -14.80 -38.81
C VAL A 30 -1.90 -13.34 -38.31
N GLU A 31 -3.06 -12.87 -37.84
CA GLU A 31 -3.20 -11.54 -37.23
C GLU A 31 -2.41 -11.42 -35.91
N GLY A 32 -2.34 -12.49 -35.12
CA GLY A 32 -1.57 -12.56 -33.88
C GLY A 32 -0.06 -12.47 -34.13
N VAL A 33 0.46 -13.19 -35.13
CA VAL A 33 1.86 -13.10 -35.55
C VAL A 33 2.20 -11.67 -35.98
N GLU A 34 1.36 -11.06 -36.84
CA GLU A 34 1.61 -9.69 -37.30
C GLU A 34 1.59 -8.69 -36.13
N THR A 35 0.59 -8.80 -35.25
CA THR A 35 0.49 -7.94 -34.07
C THR A 35 1.73 -8.06 -33.17
N ALA A 36 2.19 -9.29 -32.92
CA ALA A 36 3.38 -9.56 -32.11
C ALA A 36 4.64 -8.98 -32.76
N LYS A 37 4.79 -9.12 -34.09
CA LYS A 37 5.92 -8.55 -34.85
C LYS A 37 5.96 -7.03 -34.74
N VAL A 38 4.85 -6.35 -34.99
CA VAL A 38 4.85 -4.89 -34.92
C VAL A 38 5.04 -4.40 -33.47
N ALA A 39 4.52 -5.13 -32.47
CA ALA A 39 4.78 -4.81 -31.06
C ALA A 39 6.27 -4.93 -30.68
N LEU A 40 6.99 -5.91 -31.24
CA LEU A 40 8.45 -6.06 -31.06
C LEU A 40 9.22 -4.96 -31.80
N GLU A 41 8.82 -4.59 -33.02
CA GLU A 41 9.49 -3.52 -33.77
C GLU A 41 9.31 -2.16 -33.08
N GLU A 42 8.13 -1.86 -32.54
CA GLU A 42 7.88 -0.65 -31.73
C GLU A 42 8.76 -0.57 -30.47
N ARG A 43 9.21 -1.72 -29.97
CA ARG A 43 10.01 -1.85 -28.73
C ARG A 43 11.46 -2.24 -29.00
N LYS A 44 11.91 -2.13 -30.24
CA LYS A 44 13.28 -2.49 -30.66
C LYS A 44 14.37 -1.73 -29.90
N SER A 45 14.08 -0.50 -29.45
CA SER A 45 14.96 0.28 -28.59
C SER A 45 15.20 -0.37 -27.22
N TYR A 46 14.22 -1.13 -26.71
CA TYR A 46 14.30 -1.85 -25.44
C TYR A 46 14.78 -3.30 -25.64
N ILE A 47 14.28 -3.97 -26.68
CA ILE A 47 14.52 -5.38 -27.01
C ILE A 47 14.96 -5.49 -28.47
N ASN A 48 16.27 -5.42 -28.71
CA ASN A 48 16.83 -5.66 -30.03
C ASN A 48 17.28 -7.13 -30.14
N TYR A 49 16.34 -8.03 -30.43
CA TYR A 49 16.63 -9.46 -30.55
C TYR A 49 15.86 -10.11 -31.71
N PRO A 50 16.40 -10.06 -32.95
CA PRO A 50 15.75 -10.57 -34.16
C PRO A 50 15.34 -12.05 -34.09
N GLU A 51 16.07 -12.86 -33.32
CA GLU A 51 15.81 -14.28 -33.14
C GLU A 51 14.46 -14.53 -32.46
N LEU A 52 14.02 -13.63 -31.56
CA LEU A 52 12.68 -13.70 -30.97
C LEU A 52 11.60 -13.49 -32.04
N VAL A 53 11.80 -12.54 -32.96
CA VAL A 53 10.87 -12.27 -34.07
C VAL A 53 10.71 -13.51 -34.94
N GLN A 54 11.82 -14.18 -35.28
CA GLN A 54 11.79 -15.42 -36.06
C GLN A 54 11.04 -16.55 -35.33
N CYS A 55 11.20 -16.65 -34.01
CA CYS A 55 10.44 -17.62 -33.22
C CYS A 55 8.93 -17.31 -33.27
N ILE A 56 8.54 -16.04 -33.11
CA ILE A 56 7.14 -15.61 -33.19
C ILE A 56 6.53 -15.91 -34.57
N GLU A 57 7.28 -15.69 -35.66
CA GLU A 57 6.84 -16.06 -37.00
C GLU A 57 6.59 -17.56 -37.13
N ALA A 58 7.47 -18.38 -36.57
CA ALA A 58 7.33 -19.83 -36.62
C ALA A 58 6.11 -20.36 -35.84
N LEU A 59 5.66 -19.65 -34.78
CA LEU A 59 4.44 -20.00 -34.02
C LEU A 59 3.17 -19.93 -34.87
N GLY A 60 3.21 -19.21 -35.99
CA GLY A 60 2.12 -19.16 -36.95
C GLY A 60 1.80 -20.51 -37.57
N ASN A 61 2.79 -21.41 -37.74
CA ASN A 61 2.54 -22.76 -38.26
C ASN A 61 3.65 -23.75 -37.86
N VAL A 62 3.31 -24.63 -36.91
CA VAL A 62 4.16 -25.71 -36.40
C VAL A 62 3.48 -27.06 -36.64
N ASP A 63 3.45 -27.46 -37.91
CA ASP A 63 2.70 -28.62 -38.44
C ASP A 63 3.29 -30.00 -38.12
N ASN A 64 4.53 -30.10 -37.63
CA ASN A 64 5.19 -31.38 -37.39
C ASN A 64 6.15 -31.36 -36.19
N ALA A 65 6.48 -32.55 -35.67
CA ALA A 65 7.32 -32.72 -34.50
C ALA A 65 8.75 -32.17 -34.65
N VAL A 66 9.32 -32.18 -35.86
CA VAL A 66 10.66 -31.63 -36.13
C VAL A 66 10.64 -30.11 -35.96
N LYS A 67 9.64 -29.42 -36.53
CA LYS A 67 9.43 -27.98 -36.36
C LYS A 67 9.11 -27.63 -34.90
N GLN A 68 8.29 -28.43 -34.22
CA GLN A 68 7.99 -28.23 -32.79
C GLN A 68 9.28 -28.24 -31.96
N ASN A 69 10.13 -29.25 -32.15
CA ASN A 69 11.39 -29.36 -31.43
C ASN A 69 12.38 -28.23 -31.78
N ASP A 70 12.46 -27.82 -33.06
CA ASP A 70 13.31 -26.71 -33.48
C ASP A 70 12.87 -25.38 -32.86
N VAL A 71 11.57 -25.06 -32.95
CA VAL A 71 10.99 -23.83 -32.37
C VAL A 71 11.13 -23.83 -30.85
N ALA A 72 10.87 -24.95 -30.17
CA ALA A 72 11.05 -25.05 -28.72
C ALA A 72 12.50 -24.79 -28.30
N LYS A 73 13.49 -25.37 -29.02
CA LYS A 73 14.92 -25.12 -28.75
C LYS A 73 15.28 -23.65 -28.98
N LYS A 74 14.83 -23.05 -30.07
CA LYS A 74 15.08 -21.63 -30.37
C LYS A 74 14.46 -20.71 -29.30
N LEU A 75 13.24 -21.00 -28.85
CA LEU A 75 12.61 -20.27 -27.76
C LEU A 75 13.36 -20.42 -26.43
N SER A 76 13.87 -21.62 -26.11
CA SER A 76 14.74 -21.82 -24.94
C SER A 76 15.99 -20.95 -25.01
N THR A 77 16.67 -20.93 -26.17
CA THR A 77 17.83 -20.05 -26.39
C THR A 77 17.45 -18.57 -26.26
N CYS A 78 16.28 -18.18 -26.76
CA CYS A 78 15.76 -16.81 -26.60
C CYS A 78 15.56 -16.46 -25.12
N VAL A 79 14.98 -17.35 -24.33
CA VAL A 79 14.79 -17.14 -22.88
C VAL A 79 16.13 -16.89 -22.20
N ASP A 80 17.15 -17.71 -22.48
CA ASP A 80 18.48 -17.57 -21.88
C ASP A 80 19.15 -16.25 -22.31
N ALA A 81 19.05 -15.89 -23.59
CA ALA A 81 19.60 -14.65 -24.12
C ALA A 81 18.92 -13.41 -23.54
N LEU A 82 17.59 -13.41 -23.42
CA LEU A 82 16.82 -12.30 -22.84
C LEU A 82 17.10 -12.14 -21.34
N ARG A 83 17.20 -13.24 -20.59
CA ARG A 83 17.65 -13.22 -19.18
C ARG A 83 19.07 -12.67 -19.05
N ALA A 84 19.98 -13.08 -19.94
CA ALA A 84 21.34 -12.56 -19.96
C ALA A 84 21.38 -11.06 -20.25
N GLN A 85 20.44 -10.51 -21.04
CA GLN A 85 20.28 -9.06 -21.23
C GLN A 85 19.71 -8.37 -19.98
N LEU A 86 18.69 -8.97 -19.34
CA LEU A 86 18.03 -8.43 -18.16
C LEU A 86 18.97 -8.26 -16.96
N TYR A 87 19.87 -9.22 -16.73
CA TYR A 87 20.77 -9.22 -15.57
C TYR A 87 22.14 -8.60 -15.86
N ARG A 88 22.31 -7.87 -16.97
CA ARG A 88 23.53 -7.08 -17.17
C ARG A 88 23.59 -5.92 -16.18
N LYS A 89 24.81 -5.59 -15.73
CA LYS A 89 25.04 -4.54 -14.72
C LYS A 89 24.66 -3.13 -15.19
N ASP A 90 24.74 -2.88 -16.49
CA ASP A 90 24.36 -1.62 -17.14
C ASP A 90 22.84 -1.50 -17.37
N MET A 91 22.06 -2.55 -17.09
CA MET A 91 20.62 -2.57 -17.29
C MET A 91 19.88 -1.94 -16.10
N THR A 92 19.83 -0.61 -16.07
CA THR A 92 19.23 0.15 -14.96
C THR A 92 17.84 0.71 -15.23
N ASP A 93 17.42 0.81 -16.49
CA ASP A 93 16.11 1.37 -16.87
C ASP A 93 14.95 0.42 -16.50
N PRO A 94 14.05 0.80 -15.56
CA PRO A 94 12.93 -0.04 -15.13
C PRO A 94 11.99 -0.43 -16.26
N ARG A 95 11.77 0.46 -17.25
CA ARG A 95 10.87 0.17 -18.37
C ARG A 95 11.46 -0.90 -19.28
N ARG A 96 12.73 -0.75 -19.65
CA ARG A 96 13.46 -1.77 -20.41
C ARG A 96 13.47 -3.13 -19.72
N ARG A 97 13.65 -3.14 -18.40
CA ARG A 97 13.62 -4.36 -17.59
C ARG A 97 12.24 -5.02 -17.64
N LEU A 98 11.15 -4.26 -17.49
CA LEU A 98 9.79 -4.78 -17.61
C LEU A 98 9.54 -5.42 -18.98
N GLU A 99 9.89 -4.73 -20.07
CA GLU A 99 9.73 -5.24 -21.43
C GLU A 99 10.52 -6.56 -21.63
N LEU A 100 11.74 -6.65 -21.10
CA LEU A 100 12.51 -7.90 -21.11
C LEU A 100 11.85 -9.02 -20.29
N HIS A 101 11.30 -8.72 -19.11
CA HIS A 101 10.53 -9.70 -18.34
C HIS A 101 9.31 -10.20 -19.12
N GLU A 102 8.57 -9.32 -19.78
CA GLU A 102 7.42 -9.66 -20.62
C GLU A 102 7.82 -10.57 -21.80
N ALA A 103 8.94 -10.27 -22.46
CA ALA A 103 9.47 -11.11 -23.53
C ALA A 103 9.94 -12.49 -23.02
N VAL A 104 10.59 -12.56 -21.84
CA VAL A 104 10.98 -13.84 -21.22
C VAL A 104 9.74 -14.67 -20.87
N MET A 105 8.70 -14.05 -20.31
CA MET A 105 7.44 -14.73 -20.01
C MET A 105 6.79 -15.28 -21.28
N ALA A 106 6.73 -14.49 -22.35
CA ALA A 106 6.15 -14.93 -23.62
C ALA A 106 6.94 -16.05 -24.29
N ALA A 107 8.27 -15.91 -24.40
CA ALA A 107 9.12 -16.93 -25.00
C ALA A 107 9.07 -18.25 -24.20
N GLY A 108 9.13 -18.17 -22.88
CA GLY A 108 9.02 -19.34 -22.02
C GLY A 108 7.62 -19.96 -22.02
N PHE A 109 6.55 -19.16 -22.12
CA PHE A 109 5.20 -19.70 -22.30
C PHE A 109 5.13 -20.62 -23.53
N TYR A 110 5.60 -20.14 -24.68
CA TYR A 110 5.55 -20.93 -25.91
C TYR A 110 6.54 -22.10 -25.92
N GLU A 111 7.74 -21.95 -25.35
CA GLU A 111 8.70 -23.06 -25.20
C GLU A 111 8.05 -24.24 -24.47
N ARG A 112 7.32 -23.93 -23.39
CA ARG A 112 6.65 -24.92 -22.56
C ARG A 112 5.43 -25.55 -23.22
N VAL A 113 4.61 -24.73 -23.91
CA VAL A 113 3.36 -25.21 -24.52
C VAL A 113 3.58 -25.97 -25.83
N ILE A 114 4.64 -25.67 -26.59
CA ILE A 114 4.99 -26.42 -27.81
C ILE A 114 5.59 -27.79 -27.48
N SER A 115 6.24 -27.90 -26.32
CA SER A 115 6.89 -29.14 -25.89
C SER A 115 5.85 -30.22 -25.53
N VAL A 116 5.73 -31.24 -26.37
CA VAL A 116 4.82 -32.38 -26.20
C VAL A 116 5.09 -33.22 -24.94
N THR A 117 6.25 -33.05 -24.32
CA THR A 117 6.67 -33.79 -23.12
C THR A 117 6.23 -33.12 -21.82
N GLN A 118 5.66 -31.92 -21.88
CA GLN A 118 5.33 -31.15 -20.67
C GLN A 118 3.88 -31.32 -20.24
N LEU A 119 3.65 -31.19 -18.93
CA LEU A 119 2.32 -31.31 -18.36
C LEU A 119 1.42 -30.16 -18.84
N GLU A 120 0.12 -30.44 -18.94
CA GLU A 120 -0.86 -29.40 -19.23
C GLU A 120 -0.77 -28.28 -18.18
N GLY A 121 -0.69 -27.03 -18.65
CA GLY A 121 -0.57 -25.85 -17.79
C GLY A 121 0.86 -25.44 -17.42
N GLU A 122 1.91 -26.14 -17.86
CA GLU A 122 3.31 -25.74 -17.56
C GLU A 122 3.67 -24.34 -18.09
N GLY A 123 3.20 -23.96 -19.27
CA GLY A 123 3.40 -22.59 -19.77
C GLY A 123 2.76 -21.52 -18.88
N ILE A 124 1.58 -21.80 -18.33
CA ILE A 124 0.89 -20.92 -17.40
C ILE A 124 1.68 -20.82 -16.08
N ARG A 125 2.10 -21.96 -15.53
CA ARG A 125 2.93 -22.02 -14.32
C ARG A 125 4.23 -21.25 -14.51
N TYR A 126 4.88 -21.38 -15.67
CA TYR A 126 6.11 -20.67 -15.98
C TYR A 126 5.90 -19.15 -15.93
N VAL A 127 4.90 -18.62 -16.64
CA VAL A 127 4.59 -17.17 -16.65
C VAL A 127 4.32 -16.67 -15.25
N MET A 128 3.47 -17.39 -14.50
CA MET A 128 3.06 -16.98 -13.16
C MET A 128 4.23 -17.05 -12.16
N ASN A 129 5.12 -18.03 -12.29
CA ASN A 129 6.33 -18.14 -11.48
C ASN A 129 7.32 -17.02 -11.81
N HIS A 130 7.58 -16.76 -13.10
CA HIS A 130 8.49 -15.68 -13.52
C HIS A 130 7.98 -14.32 -13.06
N PHE A 131 6.68 -14.04 -13.16
CA PHE A 131 6.10 -12.83 -12.61
C PHE A 131 6.29 -12.75 -11.08
N ASN A 132 5.93 -13.81 -10.34
CA ASN A 132 5.96 -13.79 -8.88
C ASN A 132 7.35 -13.87 -8.25
N PHE A 133 8.34 -14.44 -8.94
CA PHE A 133 9.70 -14.58 -8.42
C PHE A 133 10.68 -13.60 -9.04
N ASP A 134 10.65 -13.41 -10.36
CA ASP A 134 11.64 -12.58 -11.04
C ASP A 134 11.19 -11.13 -11.09
N VAL A 135 9.96 -10.84 -11.56
CA VAL A 135 9.47 -9.46 -11.66
C VAL A 135 9.27 -8.83 -10.28
N ARG A 136 8.67 -9.56 -9.32
CA ARG A 136 8.49 -9.08 -7.93
C ARG A 136 9.78 -8.86 -7.16
N ARG A 137 10.91 -9.43 -7.60
CA ARG A 137 12.22 -9.22 -6.99
C ARG A 137 13.09 -8.23 -7.74
N ASP A 138 12.61 -7.71 -8.87
CA ASP A 138 13.31 -6.67 -9.61
C ASP A 138 13.21 -5.35 -8.85
N THR A 139 14.26 -5.05 -8.08
CA THR A 139 14.29 -3.90 -7.18
C THR A 139 14.17 -2.58 -7.91
N LEU A 140 14.64 -2.49 -9.16
CA LEU A 140 14.57 -1.26 -9.95
C LEU A 140 13.14 -0.97 -10.38
N ILE A 141 12.41 -2.00 -10.79
CA ILE A 141 10.97 -1.88 -11.09
C ILE A 141 10.19 -1.60 -9.80
N THR A 142 10.34 -2.44 -8.77
CA THR A 142 9.53 -2.31 -7.55
C THR A 142 9.77 -0.99 -6.82
N GLN A 143 11.03 -0.52 -6.77
CA GLN A 143 11.35 0.78 -6.16
C GLN A 143 10.70 1.92 -6.95
N LYS A 144 10.82 1.90 -8.29
CA LYS A 144 10.25 2.97 -9.11
C LYS A 144 8.72 3.05 -8.98
N VAL A 145 8.06 1.90 -8.95
CA VAL A 145 6.60 1.83 -8.76
C VAL A 145 6.20 2.27 -7.37
N HIS A 146 6.92 1.82 -6.33
CA HIS A 146 6.67 2.25 -4.96
C HIS A 146 6.80 3.77 -4.81
N GLU A 147 7.81 4.38 -5.45
CA GLU A 147 7.97 5.83 -5.51
C GLU A 147 6.79 6.53 -6.19
N THR A 148 6.27 5.99 -7.29
CA THR A 148 5.08 6.53 -7.98
C THR A 148 3.82 6.43 -7.14
N LEU A 149 3.70 5.38 -6.32
CA LEU A 149 2.55 5.17 -5.45
C LEU A 149 2.65 5.94 -4.13
N SER A 150 3.86 6.35 -3.71
CA SER A 150 4.10 7.09 -2.47
C SER A 150 3.61 8.54 -2.55
N GLU A 151 3.14 9.10 -1.44
CA GLU A 151 2.62 10.47 -1.36
C GLU A 151 3.71 11.54 -1.55
N GLU A 152 4.96 11.21 -1.22
CA GLU A 152 6.06 12.16 -1.10
C GLU A 152 6.68 12.62 -2.43
N LYS A 153 6.34 11.99 -3.56
CA LYS A 153 7.00 12.23 -4.85
C LYS A 153 6.01 12.54 -5.97
N THR A 154 6.31 13.58 -6.75
CA THR A 154 5.58 13.90 -7.98
C THR A 154 5.80 12.80 -9.01
N THR A 155 4.72 12.29 -9.60
CA THR A 155 4.80 11.27 -10.66
C THR A 155 5.40 11.86 -11.93
N THR A 156 6.22 11.09 -12.63
CA THR A 156 6.69 11.44 -13.99
C THR A 156 5.90 10.64 -15.04
N PRO A 157 5.77 11.12 -16.29
CA PRO A 157 5.07 10.40 -17.36
C PRO A 157 5.61 8.98 -17.59
N GLU A 158 6.93 8.78 -17.47
CA GLU A 158 7.57 7.47 -17.62
C GLU A 158 7.17 6.53 -16.48
N SER A 159 7.05 7.06 -15.27
CA SER A 159 6.67 6.30 -14.08
C SER A 159 5.18 5.92 -14.09
N GLU A 160 4.33 6.80 -14.62
CA GLU A 160 2.92 6.52 -14.87
C GLU A 160 2.74 5.47 -15.95
N GLN A 161 3.51 5.55 -17.03
CA GLN A 161 3.52 4.54 -18.09
C GLN A 161 3.97 3.17 -17.56
N LEU A 162 5.03 3.13 -16.74
CA LEU A 162 5.49 1.90 -16.09
C LEU A 162 4.40 1.28 -15.20
N LEU A 163 3.76 2.10 -14.36
CA LEU A 163 2.65 1.65 -13.50
C LEU A 163 1.47 1.14 -14.34
N ARG A 164 1.15 1.81 -15.44
CA ARG A 164 0.10 1.40 -16.37
C ARG A 164 0.38 0.02 -16.97
N ASP A 165 1.56 -0.17 -17.52
CA ASP A 165 1.95 -1.43 -18.17
C ASP A 165 1.93 -2.59 -17.15
N LEU A 166 2.37 -2.34 -15.92
CA LEU A 166 2.30 -3.31 -14.82
C LEU A 166 0.87 -3.65 -14.39
N LEU A 167 -0.02 -2.65 -14.24
CA LEU A 167 -1.40 -2.90 -13.87
C LEU A 167 -2.13 -3.72 -14.94
N LEU A 168 -1.89 -3.43 -16.22
CA LEU A 168 -2.45 -4.19 -17.32
C LEU A 168 -1.91 -5.63 -17.35
N LEU A 169 -0.61 -5.82 -17.10
CA LEU A 169 -0.01 -7.13 -16.94
C LEU A 169 -0.62 -7.90 -15.76
N GLU A 170 -0.74 -7.29 -14.58
CA GLU A 170 -1.35 -7.91 -13.40
C GLU A 170 -2.81 -8.31 -13.66
N ARG A 171 -3.57 -7.48 -14.38
CA ARG A 171 -4.94 -7.82 -14.83
C ARG A 171 -4.95 -9.04 -15.72
N ARG A 172 -4.08 -9.08 -16.72
CA ARG A 172 -3.98 -10.21 -17.66
C ARG A 172 -3.61 -11.52 -16.94
N LEU A 173 -2.73 -11.43 -15.94
CA LEU A 173 -2.24 -12.59 -15.21
C LEU A 173 -3.22 -13.09 -14.16
N THR A 174 -3.82 -12.19 -13.37
CA THR A 174 -4.55 -12.55 -12.14
C THR A 174 -6.01 -12.08 -12.10
N GLY A 175 -6.38 -11.02 -12.82
CA GLY A 175 -7.73 -10.43 -12.80
C GLY A 175 -8.24 -10.20 -11.37
N LYS A 176 -9.40 -10.76 -11.06
CA LYS A 176 -10.02 -10.71 -9.72
C LYS A 176 -9.18 -11.30 -8.59
N TYR A 177 -8.24 -12.18 -8.92
CA TYR A 177 -7.36 -12.84 -7.95
C TYR A 177 -6.11 -12.03 -7.62
N ARG A 178 -5.99 -10.76 -8.06
CA ARG A 178 -4.79 -9.93 -7.85
C ARG A 178 -4.34 -9.84 -6.38
N PHE A 179 -5.30 -9.76 -5.45
CA PHE A 179 -5.02 -9.68 -4.02
C PHE A 179 -4.75 -11.04 -3.36
N SER A 180 -4.92 -12.14 -4.09
CA SER A 180 -4.65 -13.48 -3.57
C SER A 180 -3.20 -13.59 -3.15
N GLN A 181 -2.98 -14.33 -2.06
CA GLN A 181 -1.68 -14.40 -1.41
C GLN A 181 -0.67 -15.14 -2.30
N PHE A 182 0.47 -14.48 -2.58
CA PHE A 182 1.63 -15.10 -3.21
C PHE A 182 2.83 -14.95 -2.27
N GLY A 183 3.47 -16.07 -1.90
CA GLY A 183 4.62 -16.06 -1.00
C GLY A 183 4.33 -15.48 0.39
N GLY A 184 3.10 -15.64 0.88
CA GLY A 184 2.71 -15.15 2.21
C GLY A 184 2.24 -13.68 2.26
N ARG A 185 2.33 -12.91 1.18
CA ARG A 185 1.96 -11.49 1.14
C ARG A 185 0.86 -11.22 0.12
N ARG A 186 0.04 -10.20 0.40
CA ARG A 186 -0.96 -9.66 -0.52
C ARG A 186 -0.52 -8.27 -0.97
N TRP A 187 -0.72 -7.97 -2.25
CA TRP A 187 -0.17 -6.78 -2.90
C TRP A 187 -1.29 -5.97 -3.51
N PHE A 188 -1.26 -4.65 -3.32
CA PHE A 188 -2.16 -3.73 -4.00
C PHE A 188 -1.80 -3.66 -5.49
N ALA A 189 -0.52 -3.43 -5.73
CA ALA A 189 0.17 -3.50 -7.01
C ALA A 189 1.63 -3.93 -6.74
N LEU A 190 2.37 -4.28 -7.80
CA LEU A 190 3.80 -4.54 -7.71
C LEU A 190 4.53 -3.44 -6.91
N GLY A 191 5.27 -3.82 -5.86
CA GLY A 191 6.02 -2.87 -5.03
C GLY A 191 5.23 -2.19 -3.90
N MET A 192 3.91 -2.41 -3.80
CA MET A 192 3.09 -1.91 -2.68
C MET A 192 2.24 -3.04 -2.05
N PRO A 193 2.70 -3.61 -0.92
CA PRO A 193 1.91 -4.52 -0.09
C PRO A 193 0.61 -3.87 0.39
N LEU A 194 -0.48 -4.64 0.47
CA LEU A 194 -1.74 -4.16 1.07
C LEU A 194 -1.58 -3.73 2.54
N SER A 195 -0.59 -4.30 3.23
CA SER A 195 -0.28 -3.96 4.63
C SER A 195 0.27 -2.54 4.83
N GLU A 196 0.71 -1.88 3.76
CA GLU A 196 1.18 -0.50 3.83
C GLU A 196 0.02 0.49 3.85
N ILE A 197 -1.14 0.12 3.30
CA ILE A 197 -2.35 0.95 3.26
C ILE A 197 -3.04 0.90 4.62
N LYS A 198 -2.80 1.93 5.45
CA LYS A 198 -3.27 1.95 6.85
C LYS A 198 -4.44 2.90 7.10
N THR A 199 -4.66 3.86 6.21
CA THR A 199 -5.67 4.91 6.40
C THR A 199 -6.64 4.99 5.24
N GLU A 200 -7.86 5.45 5.52
CA GLU A 200 -8.84 5.76 4.48
C GLU A 200 -8.30 6.75 3.46
N LYS A 201 -7.66 7.82 3.94
CA LYS A 201 -7.12 8.88 3.08
C LYS A 201 -6.11 8.33 2.09
N GLU A 202 -5.25 7.42 2.56
CA GLU A 202 -4.27 6.75 1.71
C GLU A 202 -4.93 5.83 0.69
N ALA A 203 -5.90 5.02 1.11
CA ALA A 203 -6.66 4.15 0.21
C ALA A 203 -7.36 4.96 -0.90
N GLN A 204 -8.01 6.07 -0.52
CA GLN A 204 -8.72 6.94 -1.45
C GLN A 204 -7.76 7.67 -2.39
N ARG A 205 -6.64 8.20 -1.86
CA ARG A 205 -5.56 8.81 -2.67
C ARG A 205 -5.04 7.85 -3.72
N LEU A 206 -4.73 6.61 -3.35
CA LEU A 206 -4.22 5.59 -4.27
C LEU A 206 -5.23 5.29 -5.38
N LEU A 207 -6.51 5.15 -5.05
CA LEU A 207 -7.56 4.91 -6.04
C LEU A 207 -7.85 6.12 -6.93
N ASP A 208 -7.55 7.33 -6.46
CA ASP A 208 -7.68 8.57 -7.22
C ASP A 208 -6.49 8.86 -8.16
N ILE A 209 -5.38 8.10 -8.06
CA ILE A 209 -4.30 8.17 -9.04
C ILE A 209 -4.86 7.83 -10.43
N SER A 210 -4.66 8.73 -11.39
CA SER A 210 -5.27 8.67 -12.73
C SER A 210 -5.13 7.29 -13.39
N VAL A 211 -3.92 6.72 -13.38
CA VAL A 211 -3.61 5.41 -13.97
C VAL A 211 -4.29 4.26 -13.23
N ILE A 212 -4.40 4.32 -11.90
CA ILE A 212 -5.09 3.30 -11.12
C ILE A 212 -6.60 3.36 -11.38
N LYS A 213 -7.14 4.57 -11.47
CA LYS A 213 -8.55 4.80 -11.78
C LYS A 213 -8.93 4.31 -13.18
N SER A 214 -8.07 4.50 -14.18
CA SER A 214 -8.32 4.06 -15.56
C SER A 214 -8.03 2.58 -15.78
N ASP A 215 -6.88 2.11 -15.33
CA ASP A 215 -6.33 0.80 -15.74
C ASP A 215 -6.32 -0.22 -14.61
N GLY A 216 -6.51 0.18 -13.34
CA GLY A 216 -6.44 -0.71 -12.17
C GLY A 216 -7.63 -1.68 -12.03
N ASN A 217 -8.81 -1.31 -12.53
CA ASN A 217 -10.05 -2.09 -12.50
C ASN A 217 -10.48 -2.56 -11.09
N PHE A 218 -10.65 -1.60 -10.18
CA PHE A 218 -11.06 -1.84 -8.80
C PHE A 218 -12.48 -1.31 -8.52
N THR A 219 -13.17 -1.97 -7.60
CA THR A 219 -14.38 -1.44 -6.96
C THR A 219 -14.06 -1.06 -5.52
N PHE A 220 -14.50 0.13 -5.13
CA PHE A 220 -14.42 0.66 -3.77
C PHE A 220 -15.81 0.58 -3.13
N GLY A 221 -15.89 -0.03 -1.95
CA GLY A 221 -17.09 -0.10 -1.14
C GLY A 221 -16.85 0.51 0.24
N GLU A 222 -17.86 1.18 0.78
CA GLU A 222 -17.89 1.61 2.17
C GLU A 222 -19.08 0.94 2.84
N VAL A 223 -18.80 0.15 3.88
CA VAL A 223 -19.83 -0.47 4.72
C VAL A 223 -19.84 0.28 6.04
N ASP A 224 -20.90 1.06 6.23
CA ASP A 224 -21.18 1.72 7.50
C ASP A 224 -21.99 0.78 8.40
N SER A 225 -21.32 -0.19 9.03
CA SER A 225 -21.96 -1.22 9.86
C SER A 225 -22.04 -0.89 11.36
N GLU A 226 -21.31 0.12 11.86
CA GLU A 226 -21.16 0.34 13.31
C GLU A 226 -21.17 1.83 13.73
N LYS A 227 -21.51 2.11 15.00
CA LYS A 227 -21.56 3.50 15.54
C LYS A 227 -20.22 4.24 15.49
N LEU A 228 -19.11 3.54 15.71
CA LEU A 228 -17.77 4.12 15.86
C LEU A 228 -16.78 3.70 14.79
N TRP A 229 -17.14 2.73 13.95
CA TRP A 229 -16.26 2.14 12.96
C TRP A 229 -16.95 2.10 11.62
N LYS A 230 -16.15 2.22 10.57
CA LYS A 230 -16.55 1.92 9.20
C LYS A 230 -15.56 0.94 8.60
N THR A 231 -16.03 0.12 7.66
CA THR A 231 -15.17 -0.81 6.94
C THR A 231 -15.11 -0.38 5.48
N ILE A 232 -13.90 -0.08 5.02
CA ILE A 232 -13.61 0.22 3.64
C ILE A 232 -13.21 -1.08 2.96
N THR A 233 -13.76 -1.35 1.78
CA THR A 233 -13.44 -2.53 0.99
C THR A 233 -12.91 -2.13 -0.39
N ILE A 234 -11.83 -2.76 -0.82
CA ILE A 234 -11.30 -2.65 -2.19
C ILE A 234 -11.29 -4.05 -2.79
N ARG A 235 -11.87 -4.19 -3.98
CA ARG A 235 -11.93 -5.48 -4.68
C ARG A 235 -11.52 -5.31 -6.15
N PRO A 236 -10.60 -6.12 -6.69
CA PRO A 236 -10.36 -6.20 -8.13
C PRO A 236 -11.57 -6.85 -8.83
N ASN A 237 -12.00 -6.28 -9.95
CA ASN A 237 -13.17 -6.78 -10.67
C ASN A 237 -12.84 -7.99 -11.56
N ASP A 238 -13.89 -8.72 -11.98
CA ASP A 238 -13.77 -9.73 -13.03
C ASP A 238 -13.32 -9.09 -14.37
N GLU A 239 -12.50 -9.81 -15.13
CA GLU A 239 -12.07 -9.40 -16.47
C GLU A 239 -12.98 -10.01 -17.55
N GLN A 240 -13.11 -9.35 -18.70
CA GLN A 240 -13.91 -9.87 -19.83
C GLN A 240 -13.28 -11.10 -20.51
N HIS A 241 -12.03 -11.41 -20.18
CA HIS A 241 -11.25 -12.47 -20.77
C HIS A 241 -10.75 -13.43 -19.70
N VAL A 242 -10.52 -14.69 -20.08
CA VAL A 242 -9.91 -15.68 -19.17
C VAL A 242 -8.46 -15.28 -18.89
N THR A 243 -8.15 -15.13 -17.62
CA THR A 243 -6.81 -14.79 -17.11
C THR A 243 -5.92 -16.03 -17.00
N PHE A 244 -4.60 -15.83 -16.81
CA PHE A 244 -3.67 -16.95 -16.60
C PHE A 244 -3.99 -17.73 -15.31
N ALA A 245 -4.32 -17.03 -14.23
CA ALA A 245 -4.69 -17.63 -12.96
C ALA A 245 -5.94 -18.53 -13.09
N GLU A 246 -6.95 -18.09 -13.85
CA GLU A 246 -8.15 -18.87 -14.13
C GLU A 246 -7.86 -20.07 -15.03
N ALA A 247 -7.15 -19.87 -16.14
CA ALA A 247 -6.81 -20.94 -17.06
C ALA A 247 -5.94 -22.03 -16.41
N GLY A 248 -5.04 -21.63 -15.49
CA GLY A 248 -4.17 -22.54 -14.74
C GLY A 248 -4.80 -23.14 -13.49
N ASN A 249 -6.05 -22.78 -13.16
CA ASN A 249 -6.71 -23.15 -11.90
C ASN A 249 -5.83 -22.87 -10.64
N ILE A 250 -5.05 -21.78 -10.66
CA ILE A 250 -4.05 -21.49 -9.63
C ILE A 250 -4.73 -21.19 -8.28
N PHE A 251 -5.89 -20.56 -8.33
CA PHE A 251 -6.65 -20.10 -7.16
C PHE A 251 -8.01 -20.78 -7.02
N LYS A 252 -8.10 -22.06 -7.40
CA LYS A 252 -9.35 -22.83 -7.39
C LYS A 252 -10.03 -22.85 -6.00
N ASP A 253 -9.24 -22.81 -4.93
CA ASP A 253 -9.72 -22.85 -3.54
C ASP A 253 -9.65 -21.49 -2.83
N ALA A 254 -9.44 -20.39 -3.57
CA ALA A 254 -9.36 -19.06 -2.98
C ALA A 254 -10.71 -18.64 -2.38
N ARG A 255 -10.66 -18.11 -1.15
CA ARG A 255 -11.85 -17.58 -0.47
C ARG A 255 -12.12 -16.15 -0.95
N GLU A 256 -13.36 -15.68 -0.84
CA GLU A 256 -13.70 -14.29 -1.17
C GLU A 256 -12.88 -13.28 -0.34
N THR A 257 -12.55 -13.64 0.90
CA THR A 257 -11.67 -12.89 1.82
C THR A 257 -10.23 -12.74 1.32
N ASP A 258 -9.80 -13.58 0.38
CA ASP A 258 -8.47 -13.51 -0.24
C ASP A 258 -8.44 -12.53 -1.43
N THR A 259 -9.60 -12.28 -2.03
CA THR A 259 -9.76 -11.37 -3.17
C THR A 259 -10.18 -9.96 -2.77
N THR A 260 -10.43 -9.72 -1.48
CA THR A 260 -10.91 -8.44 -0.95
C THR A 260 -9.90 -7.87 0.03
N PHE A 261 -9.61 -6.58 -0.09
CA PHE A 261 -8.91 -5.81 0.92
C PHE A 261 -9.94 -5.12 1.81
N GLU A 262 -9.82 -5.30 3.12
CA GLU A 262 -10.72 -4.70 4.11
C GLU A 262 -9.89 -3.86 5.08
N LEU A 263 -10.27 -2.58 5.23
CA LEU A 263 -9.66 -1.65 6.17
C LEU A 263 -10.73 -1.13 7.13
N ARG A 264 -10.60 -1.47 8.41
CA ARG A 264 -11.46 -0.95 9.46
C ARG A 264 -10.93 0.40 9.95
N VAL A 265 -11.72 1.45 9.81
CA VAL A 265 -11.34 2.82 10.16
C VAL A 265 -12.28 3.35 11.24
N GLN A 266 -11.71 4.02 12.24
CA GLN A 266 -12.50 4.68 13.27
C GLN A 266 -13.17 5.92 12.68
N LYS A 267 -14.49 6.04 12.88
CA LYS A 267 -15.22 7.24 12.47
C LYS A 267 -14.68 8.45 13.23
N PRO A 268 -14.62 9.64 12.60
CA PRO A 268 -14.38 10.86 13.35
C PRO A 268 -15.43 10.96 14.46
N GLN A 269 -14.98 11.22 15.69
CA GLN A 269 -15.92 11.39 16.79
C GLN A 269 -16.87 12.54 16.43
N PRO A 270 -18.19 12.35 16.56
CA PRO A 270 -19.11 13.44 16.36
C PRO A 270 -18.71 14.57 17.32
N PRO A 271 -18.79 15.84 16.88
CA PRO A 271 -18.52 16.94 17.78
C PRO A 271 -19.43 16.81 19.00
N PRO A 272 -18.91 17.01 20.23
CA PRO A 272 -19.70 16.83 21.44
C PRO A 272 -20.92 17.73 21.36
N ASP A 273 -22.06 17.15 21.73
CA ASP A 273 -23.34 17.83 21.65
C ASP A 273 -23.34 19.03 22.61
N LEU A 274 -24.21 20.03 22.40
CA LEU A 274 -24.24 21.25 23.24
C LEU A 274 -24.32 20.93 24.74
N TRP A 275 -25.09 19.90 25.10
CA TRP A 275 -25.23 19.41 26.47
C TRP A 275 -24.00 18.70 27.00
N GLU A 276 -23.28 17.97 26.17
CA GLU A 276 -22.02 17.32 26.55
C GLU A 276 -20.94 18.37 26.79
N ARG A 277 -20.85 19.39 25.93
CA ARG A 277 -19.96 20.55 26.14
C ARG A 277 -20.29 21.29 27.42
N LEU A 278 -21.57 21.53 27.69
CA LEU A 278 -22.01 22.18 28.93
C LEU A 278 -21.63 21.34 30.14
N ARG A 279 -21.87 20.02 30.10
CA ARG A 279 -21.54 19.09 31.17
C ARG A 279 -20.05 19.05 31.43
N GLU A 280 -19.20 18.90 30.41
CA GLU A 280 -17.74 18.93 30.57
C GLU A 280 -17.25 20.25 31.14
N THR A 281 -17.81 21.37 30.67
CA THR A 281 -17.44 22.71 31.15
C THR A 281 -17.83 22.89 32.62
N LEU A 282 -19.05 22.48 32.99
CA LEU A 282 -19.49 22.47 34.39
C LEU A 282 -18.65 21.54 35.26
N LEU A 283 -18.25 20.37 34.74
CA LEU A 283 -17.38 19.44 35.47
C LEU A 283 -16.01 20.07 35.72
N ARG A 284 -15.43 20.75 34.72
CA ARG A 284 -14.17 21.48 34.87
C ARG A 284 -14.28 22.60 35.89
N TYR A 285 -15.35 23.40 35.83
CA TYR A 285 -15.59 24.44 36.83
C TYR A 285 -15.82 23.87 38.23
N TRP A 286 -16.53 22.74 38.33
CA TRP A 286 -16.76 22.07 39.60
C TRP A 286 -15.46 21.52 40.17
N VAL A 287 -14.59 20.91 39.36
CA VAL A 287 -13.25 20.45 39.79
C VAL A 287 -12.39 21.62 40.25
N LEU A 288 -12.38 22.74 39.52
CA LEU A 288 -11.66 23.95 39.92
C LEU A 288 -12.19 24.53 41.22
N TRP A 289 -13.51 24.61 41.36
CA TRP A 289 -14.17 25.11 42.56
C TRP A 289 -13.92 24.18 43.76
N PHE A 290 -14.03 22.88 43.56
CA PHE A 290 -13.74 21.86 44.57
C PHE A 290 -12.28 21.89 44.98
N ALA A 291 -11.34 22.03 44.04
CA ALA A 291 -9.92 22.18 44.34
C ALA A 291 -9.65 23.46 45.14
N ALA A 292 -10.26 24.59 44.78
CA ALA A 292 -10.14 25.84 45.53
C ALA A 292 -10.75 25.73 46.94
N TRP A 293 -11.90 25.07 47.06
CA TRP A 293 -12.58 24.82 48.33
C TRP A 293 -11.74 23.91 49.24
N VAL A 294 -11.26 22.78 48.73
CA VAL A 294 -10.37 21.86 49.46
C VAL A 294 -9.09 22.59 49.87
N THR A 295 -8.46 23.37 48.99
CA THR A 295 -7.25 24.12 49.32
C THR A 295 -7.53 25.17 50.40
N PHE A 296 -8.68 25.86 50.38
CA PHE A 296 -9.05 26.85 51.38
C PHE A 296 -9.34 26.23 52.75
N PHE A 297 -10.00 25.08 52.80
CA PHE A 297 -10.37 24.40 54.05
C PHE A 297 -9.31 23.41 54.56
N MET A 298 -8.36 22.98 53.72
CA MET A 298 -7.16 22.23 54.13
C MET A 298 -5.96 23.13 54.44
N VAL A 299 -6.11 24.47 54.37
CA VAL A 299 -5.18 25.38 55.04
C VAL A 299 -5.28 25.08 56.53
N ASP A 300 -4.28 24.36 57.04
CA ASP A 300 -4.15 23.79 58.38
C ASP A 300 -4.75 24.68 59.48
N GLU A 301 -5.40 24.05 60.46
CA GLU A 301 -5.74 24.68 61.75
C GLU A 301 -4.54 25.44 62.35
N GLU A 302 -3.31 24.99 62.04
CA GLU A 302 -2.03 25.60 62.41
C GLU A 302 -1.85 27.02 61.86
N ILE A 303 -2.26 27.30 60.61
CA ILE A 303 -2.13 28.65 60.02
C ILE A 303 -3.18 29.58 60.64
N ILE A 304 -4.40 29.08 60.88
CA ILE A 304 -5.45 29.85 61.56
C ILE A 304 -5.04 30.16 63.01
N THR A 305 -4.48 29.19 63.73
CA THR A 305 -3.95 29.41 65.09
C THR A 305 -2.72 30.32 65.10
N LEU A 306 -1.80 30.20 64.14
CA LEU A 306 -0.65 31.09 64.02
C LEU A 306 -1.09 32.55 63.79
N ILE A 307 -2.05 32.79 62.89
CA ILE A 307 -2.59 34.13 62.62
C ILE A 307 -3.32 34.68 63.85
N ALA A 308 -4.11 33.85 64.55
CA ALA A 308 -4.78 34.24 65.79
C ALA A 308 -3.78 34.60 66.91
N LEU A 309 -2.68 33.83 67.04
CA LEU A 309 -1.60 34.11 67.99
C LEU A 309 -0.86 35.41 67.66
N ILE A 310 -0.60 35.68 66.38
CA ILE A 310 0.02 36.94 65.93
C ILE A 310 -0.89 38.13 66.28
N PHE A 311 -2.19 38.02 66.03
CA PHE A 311 -3.16 39.08 66.35
C PHE A 311 -3.31 39.32 67.85
N LEU A 312 -3.38 38.25 68.65
CA LEU A 312 -3.45 38.33 70.10
C LEU A 312 -2.19 38.97 70.69
N LYS A 313 -1.01 38.57 70.21
CA LYS A 313 0.26 39.16 70.61
C LYS A 313 0.32 40.64 70.26
N HIS A 314 -0.04 41.02 69.03
CA HIS A 314 -0.06 42.42 68.60
C HIS A 314 -1.01 43.28 69.45
N ARG A 315 -2.20 42.76 69.79
CA ARG A 315 -3.15 43.44 70.68
C ARG A 315 -2.58 43.62 72.09
N GLN A 316 -1.92 42.60 72.66
CA GLN A 316 -1.24 42.72 73.95
C GLN A 316 -0.12 43.77 73.91
N THR A 317 0.71 43.79 72.87
CA THR A 317 1.77 44.80 72.73
C THR A 317 1.20 46.21 72.69
N LYS A 318 0.09 46.40 71.98
CA LYS A 318 -0.56 47.71 71.86
C LYS A 318 -1.14 48.22 73.19
N ILE A 319 -1.75 47.33 73.97
CA ILE A 319 -2.23 47.65 75.33
C ILE A 319 -1.07 48.02 76.25
N LEU A 320 0.04 47.29 76.17
CA LEU A 320 1.26 47.59 76.95
C LEU A 320 1.92 48.90 76.53
N GLU A 321 1.94 49.22 75.23
CA GLU A 321 2.40 50.53 74.72
C GLU A 321 1.51 51.67 75.21
N GLU A 322 0.19 51.48 75.20
CA GLU A 322 -0.77 52.46 75.72
C GLU A 322 -0.63 52.66 77.25
N GLU A 323 -0.36 51.61 78.01
CA GLU A 323 -0.08 51.69 79.46
C GLU A 323 1.28 52.34 79.75
N ALA A 324 2.32 52.04 78.96
CA ALA A 324 3.64 52.68 79.04
C ALA A 324 3.54 54.19 78.79
N HIS A 325 2.75 54.60 77.78
CA HIS A 325 2.52 56.01 77.48
C HIS A 325 1.76 56.75 78.58
N LYS A 326 0.82 56.09 79.27
CA LYS A 326 0.03 56.70 80.37
C LYS A 326 0.83 56.87 81.66
N THR A 327 1.78 55.98 81.94
CA THR A 327 2.52 55.96 83.22
C THR A 327 3.87 56.68 83.16
N GLY A 328 4.34 57.08 81.97
CA GLY A 328 5.62 57.79 81.80
C GLY A 328 6.86 56.97 82.19
N GLY A 329 6.68 55.68 82.49
CA GLY A 329 7.72 54.77 82.96
C GLY A 329 8.08 53.71 81.92
N LYS A 330 9.34 53.27 81.92
CA LYS A 330 9.81 52.17 81.07
C LYS A 330 9.12 50.86 81.48
N VAL A 331 8.37 50.26 80.55
CA VAL A 331 7.81 48.91 80.71
C VAL A 331 8.90 47.88 80.37
N TYR A 332 9.21 46.99 81.30
CA TYR A 332 10.17 45.91 81.11
C TYR A 332 9.45 44.64 80.64
N ILE A 333 9.69 44.23 79.39
CA ILE A 333 9.24 42.94 78.87
C ILE A 333 10.23 41.88 79.36
N ALA A 334 9.81 41.02 80.28
CA ALA A 334 10.57 39.83 80.62
C ALA A 334 10.51 38.84 79.44
N SER A 335 11.61 38.69 78.69
CA SER A 335 11.73 37.60 77.73
C SER A 335 12.28 36.37 78.45
N ALA A 336 11.47 35.33 78.56
CA ALA A 336 11.95 34.01 78.97
C ALA A 336 12.62 33.35 77.75
N VAL A 337 13.91 33.60 77.55
CA VAL A 337 14.72 32.78 76.65
C VAL A 337 15.10 31.50 77.40
N GLY A 338 14.16 30.55 77.43
CA GLY A 338 14.45 29.20 77.89
C GLY A 338 15.39 28.52 76.88
N ARG A 339 16.63 28.24 77.29
CA ARG A 339 17.47 27.25 76.60
C ARG A 339 16.76 25.90 76.73
N SER A 340 16.35 25.31 75.60
CA SER A 340 16.00 23.89 75.56
C SER A 340 17.28 23.10 75.87
N ARG A 341 17.31 22.44 77.01
CA ARG A 341 18.18 21.29 77.23
C ARG A 341 17.33 20.06 76.94
N ASP A 342 17.92 19.21 76.11
CA ASP A 342 17.48 17.93 75.54
C ASP A 342 16.53 17.99 74.35
#